data_AF-A0A2M8F8X2-F1
#
_entry.id   AF-A0A2M8F8X2-F1
#
_cell.length_a   1.000
_cell.length_b   1.000
_cell.length_c   1.000
_cell.angle_alpha   90.00
_cell.angle_beta   90.00
_cell.angle_gamma   90.00
#
_symmetry.space_group_name_H-M   'P 1'
#
loop_
_entity.id
_entity.type
_entity.pdbx_description
1 polymer ?
#
loop_
_entity_poly.entity_id
_entity_poly.type
_entity_poly.pdbx_seq_one_letter_code
_entity_poly.pdbx_strand_id
1 'polypeptide(L)'
;MPREVDDIQIQGPPIDEIQKRSSCLKRSCGTLLGIIIVLLIVFSLLIHLIVSPNTKKVSTVPTDLPAEIPLYDSENIDTVTYISGDERGQAIELLAFVPKAILSPLILAIESADEATGADTETLWESFIRILGTPLADHRKVVTVTWSELQAAPSFIQSYYRSALLQAGYEETSEKQAQHVRFVDKHGTTVNVAVNDNGNPQDGTDYAILKIYYHGN
;
A
#
# COMPACT_ATOMS: atom_id res chain seq x y z
N MET A 1 8.52 58.33 -75.22
CA MET A 1 8.98 56.92 -75.22
C MET A 1 8.28 56.21 -74.07
N PRO A 2 7.47 55.18 -74.31
CA PRO A 2 6.90 54.36 -73.25
C PRO A 2 8.00 53.46 -72.67
N ARG A 3 8.07 53.34 -71.35
CA ARG A 3 8.94 52.35 -70.69
C ARG A 3 8.24 50.99 -70.75
N GLU A 4 8.89 50.01 -71.36
CA GLU A 4 8.57 48.60 -71.11
C GLU A 4 8.71 48.34 -69.61
N VAL A 5 7.67 47.77 -69.03
CA VAL A 5 7.68 47.30 -67.65
C VAL A 5 8.04 45.82 -67.74
N ASP A 6 9.25 45.48 -67.32
CA ASP A 6 9.69 44.08 -67.23
C ASP A 6 8.75 43.29 -66.32
N ASP A 7 8.28 42.15 -66.81
CA ASP A 7 7.43 41.21 -66.10
C ASP A 7 8.25 40.53 -64.99
N ILE A 8 8.12 41.03 -63.77
CA ILE A 8 8.79 40.48 -62.60
C ILE A 8 8.04 39.19 -62.21
N GLN A 9 8.52 38.04 -62.68
CA GLN A 9 8.07 36.74 -62.19
C GLN A 9 8.48 36.61 -60.71
N ILE A 10 7.49 36.76 -59.83
CA ILE A 10 7.62 36.46 -58.41
C ILE A 10 7.79 34.94 -58.30
N GLN A 11 9.02 34.46 -58.16
CA GLN A 11 9.28 33.10 -57.69
C GLN A 11 8.75 32.99 -56.26
N GLY A 12 7.59 32.37 -56.11
CA GLY A 12 7.12 31.93 -54.79
C GLY A 12 8.17 30.97 -54.19
N PRO A 13 8.45 31.05 -52.88
CA PRO A 13 9.37 30.11 -52.25
C PRO A 13 8.86 28.68 -52.50
N PRO A 14 9.76 27.68 -52.66
CA PRO A 14 9.35 26.31 -52.90
C PRO A 14 8.56 25.80 -51.68
N ILE A 15 7.23 25.79 -51.80
CA ILE A 15 6.31 25.32 -50.75
C ILE A 15 6.55 23.83 -50.43
N ASP A 16 7.21 23.10 -51.33
CA ASP A 16 7.53 21.68 -51.19
C ASP A 16 8.62 21.38 -50.13
N GLU A 17 9.39 22.36 -49.67
CA GLU A 17 10.38 22.13 -48.60
C GLU A 17 9.76 22.16 -47.18
N ILE A 18 8.61 22.83 -47.00
CA ILE A 18 7.98 23.00 -45.68
C ILE A 18 7.22 21.73 -45.26
N GLN A 19 6.65 20.98 -46.20
CA GLN A 19 5.87 19.77 -45.88
C GLN A 19 6.73 18.59 -45.41
N LYS A 20 8.01 18.54 -45.78
CA LYS A 20 8.88 17.38 -45.56
C LYS A 20 9.36 17.20 -44.11
N ARG A 21 9.24 18.23 -43.25
CA ARG A 21 9.67 18.17 -41.83
C ARG A 21 8.65 17.59 -40.85
N SER A 22 7.40 17.35 -41.25
CA SER A 22 6.33 16.96 -40.32
C SER A 22 6.22 15.45 -40.03
N SER A 23 6.93 14.60 -40.77
CA SER A 23 6.70 13.14 -40.75
C SER A 23 7.61 12.36 -39.79
N CYS A 24 8.80 12.86 -39.44
CA CYS A 24 9.66 12.22 -38.43
C CYS A 24 9.07 12.33 -37.01
N LEU A 25 8.28 13.37 -36.72
CA LEU A 25 7.69 13.58 -35.39
C LEU A 25 6.61 12.54 -35.05
N LYS A 26 5.78 12.16 -36.04
CA LYS A 26 4.69 11.19 -35.83
C LYS A 26 5.20 9.76 -35.64
N ARG A 27 6.27 9.38 -36.34
CA ARG A 27 6.87 8.05 -36.23
C ARG A 27 7.72 7.88 -34.96
N SER A 28 8.40 8.95 -34.54
CA SER A 28 9.26 8.92 -33.34
C SER A 28 8.49 9.04 -32.02
N CYS A 29 7.34 9.73 -32.01
CA CYS A 29 6.50 9.87 -30.81
C CYS A 29 5.78 8.56 -30.44
N GLY A 30 5.33 7.79 -31.44
CA GLY A 30 4.68 6.49 -31.20
C GLY A 30 5.63 5.45 -30.60
N THR A 31 6.89 5.41 -31.04
CA THR A 31 7.92 4.54 -30.44
C THR A 31 8.29 4.99 -29.03
N LEU A 32 8.37 6.30 -28.78
CA LEU A 32 8.67 6.83 -27.45
C LEU A 32 7.54 6.50 -26.45
N LEU A 33 6.28 6.73 -26.83
CA LEU A 33 5.12 6.40 -25.99
C LEU A 33 5.01 4.90 -25.72
N GLY A 34 5.26 4.06 -26.73
CA GLY A 34 5.28 2.61 -26.58
C GLY A 34 6.36 2.14 -25.60
N ILE A 35 7.58 2.69 -25.68
CA ILE A 35 8.67 2.38 -24.74
C ILE A 35 8.31 2.84 -23.33
N ILE A 36 7.71 4.02 -23.15
CA ILE A 36 7.26 4.51 -21.84
C ILE A 36 6.23 3.56 -21.23
N ILE A 37 5.24 3.12 -22.00
CA ILE A 37 4.21 2.17 -21.52
C ILE A 37 4.85 0.85 -21.08
N VAL A 38 5.77 0.29 -21.88
CA VAL A 38 6.49 -0.93 -21.52
C VAL A 38 7.31 -0.74 -20.25
N LEU A 39 8.00 0.39 -20.13
CA LEU A 39 8.80 0.73 -18.95
C LEU A 39 7.92 0.83 -17.71
N LEU A 40 6.75 1.49 -17.80
CA LEU A 40 5.78 1.57 -16.70
C LEU A 40 5.27 0.18 -16.26
N ILE A 41 4.98 -0.71 -17.21
CA ILE A 41 4.55 -2.09 -16.91
C ILE A 41 5.67 -2.85 -16.18
N VAL A 42 6.90 -2.77 -16.69
CA VAL A 42 8.07 -3.41 -16.06
C VAL A 42 8.30 -2.86 -14.65
N PHE A 43 8.21 -1.53 -14.48
CA PHE A 43 8.38 -0.88 -13.19
C PHE A 43 7.29 -1.30 -12.20
N SER A 44 6.03 -1.39 -12.66
CA SER A 44 4.90 -1.88 -11.86
C SER A 44 5.12 -3.32 -11.41
N LEU A 45 5.60 -4.20 -12.29
CA LEU A 45 5.93 -5.59 -11.94
C LEU A 45 7.07 -5.68 -10.92
N LEU A 46 8.13 -4.88 -11.10
CA LEU A 46 9.25 -4.83 -10.15
C LEU A 46 8.80 -4.34 -8.78
N ILE A 47 7.98 -3.28 -8.73
CA ILE A 47 7.41 -2.79 -7.47
C ILE A 47 6.58 -3.90 -6.82
N HIS A 48 5.70 -4.57 -7.57
CA HIS A 48 4.87 -5.63 -7.02
C HIS A 48 5.69 -6.78 -6.41
N LEU A 49 6.80 -7.14 -7.06
CA LEU A 49 7.68 -8.22 -6.60
C LEU A 49 8.49 -7.83 -5.36
N ILE A 50 8.87 -6.55 -5.23
CA ILE A 50 9.62 -6.03 -4.07
C ILE A 50 8.70 -5.77 -2.87
N VAL A 51 7.47 -5.29 -3.10
CA VAL A 51 6.54 -4.84 -2.05
C VAL A 51 5.81 -6.00 -1.37
N SER A 52 5.75 -7.19 -1.98
CA SER A 52 4.99 -8.31 -1.41
C SER A 52 5.72 -8.91 -0.18
N PRO A 53 5.18 -8.77 1.04
CA PRO A 53 5.85 -9.28 2.24
C PRO A 53 5.88 -10.81 2.22
N ASN A 54 7.06 -11.37 2.53
CA ASN A 54 7.26 -12.81 2.49
C ASN A 54 6.61 -13.48 3.72
N THR A 55 5.37 -13.94 3.54
CA THR A 55 4.63 -14.63 4.59
C THR A 55 5.17 -16.05 4.75
N LYS A 56 5.82 -16.33 5.88
CA LYS A 56 6.42 -17.64 6.16
C LYS A 56 5.42 -18.50 6.92
N LYS A 57 5.13 -19.71 6.42
CA LYS A 57 4.46 -20.75 7.23
C LYS A 57 5.45 -21.28 8.25
N VAL A 58 5.09 -21.24 9.51
CA VAL A 58 5.92 -21.72 10.62
C VAL A 58 5.22 -22.87 11.32
N SER A 59 5.97 -23.91 11.68
CA SER A 59 5.41 -25.09 12.36
C SER A 59 5.13 -24.84 13.85
N THR A 60 5.73 -23.79 14.42
CA THR A 60 5.58 -23.42 15.82
C THR A 60 5.35 -21.92 15.93
N VAL A 61 4.61 -21.52 16.95
CA VAL A 61 4.39 -20.12 17.30
C VAL A 61 5.74 -19.48 17.66
N PRO A 62 6.04 -18.26 17.17
CA PRO A 62 7.29 -17.57 17.50
C PRO A 62 7.48 -17.41 19.00
N THR A 63 8.72 -17.59 19.49
CA THR A 63 9.06 -17.51 20.92
C THR A 63 8.95 -16.10 21.50
N ASP A 64 8.90 -15.08 20.65
CA ASP A 64 8.77 -13.67 21.01
C ASP A 64 7.31 -13.18 21.06
N LEU A 65 6.34 -14.07 20.79
CA LEU A 65 4.93 -13.73 20.92
C LEU A 65 4.59 -13.39 22.39
N PRO A 66 3.82 -12.32 22.66
CA PRO A 66 3.41 -11.99 24.02
C PRO A 66 2.68 -13.16 24.69
N ALA A 67 3.21 -13.61 25.84
CA ALA A 67 2.75 -14.82 26.53
C ALA A 67 1.35 -14.68 27.12
N GLU A 68 0.88 -13.44 27.31
CA GLU A 68 -0.45 -13.13 27.80
C GLU A 68 -1.57 -13.37 26.78
N ILE A 69 -1.25 -13.57 25.49
CA ILE A 69 -2.25 -13.90 24.46
C ILE A 69 -2.40 -15.42 24.41
N PRO A 70 -3.51 -15.99 24.92
CA PRO A 70 -3.69 -17.42 24.90
C PRO A 70 -4.00 -17.90 23.48
N LEU A 71 -3.62 -19.15 23.20
CA LEU A 71 -4.00 -19.83 21.98
C LEU A 71 -5.10 -20.83 22.31
N TYR A 72 -6.24 -20.69 21.65
CA TYR A 72 -7.28 -21.70 21.71
C TYR A 72 -6.76 -22.98 21.03
N ASP A 73 -7.00 -24.13 21.65
CA ASP A 73 -6.66 -25.45 21.11
C ASP A 73 -5.32 -25.49 20.37
N SER A 74 -4.23 -25.30 21.11
CA SER A 74 -2.88 -25.18 20.55
C SER A 74 -2.38 -26.46 19.86
N GLU A 75 -3.01 -27.60 20.12
CA GLU A 75 -2.65 -28.89 19.53
C GLU A 75 -3.27 -29.10 18.15
N ASN A 76 -4.39 -28.42 17.85
CA ASN A 76 -5.15 -28.55 16.60
C ASN A 76 -5.10 -27.28 15.73
N ILE A 77 -3.95 -26.61 15.70
CA ILE A 77 -3.73 -25.45 14.81
C ILE A 77 -3.45 -25.95 13.39
N ASP A 78 -4.20 -25.45 12.39
CA ASP A 78 -3.98 -25.82 10.99
C ASP A 78 -2.79 -25.10 10.37
N THR A 79 -2.66 -23.81 10.66
CA THR A 79 -1.59 -22.99 10.07
C THR A 79 -1.23 -21.85 11.02
N VAL A 80 0.08 -21.67 11.20
CA VAL A 80 0.67 -20.46 11.75
C VAL A 80 1.48 -19.78 10.64
N THR A 81 1.18 -18.52 10.37
CA THR A 81 2.01 -17.70 9.48
C THR A 81 2.63 -16.54 10.25
N TYR A 82 3.86 -16.21 9.87
CA TYR A 82 4.63 -15.13 10.44
C TYR A 82 5.09 -14.16 9.35
N ILE A 83 4.94 -12.86 9.62
CA ILE A 83 5.49 -11.78 8.83
C ILE A 83 6.36 -10.93 9.75
N SER A 84 7.62 -10.72 9.38
CA SER A 84 8.52 -9.87 10.16
C SER A 84 8.12 -8.39 10.05
N GLY A 85 8.41 -7.64 11.10
CA GLY A 85 8.18 -6.20 11.14
C GLY A 85 8.96 -5.44 10.06
N ASP A 86 10.19 -5.87 9.80
CA ASP A 86 11.08 -5.25 8.81
C ASP A 86 10.57 -5.45 7.38
N GLU A 87 10.17 -6.67 7.02
CA GLU A 87 9.61 -6.97 5.68
C GLU A 87 8.31 -6.17 5.44
N ARG A 88 7.48 -5.99 6.47
CA ARG A 88 6.23 -5.21 6.38
C ARG A 88 6.48 -3.70 6.33
N GLY A 89 7.43 -3.20 7.12
CA GLY A 89 7.80 -1.80 7.17
C GLY A 89 8.42 -1.33 5.85
N GLN A 90 9.38 -2.09 5.30
CA GLN A 90 10.09 -1.74 4.06
C GLN A 90 9.16 -1.51 2.87
N ALA A 91 8.13 -2.35 2.72
CA ALA A 91 7.14 -2.23 1.66
C ALA A 91 6.39 -0.89 1.73
N ILE A 92 6.02 -0.47 2.94
CA ILE A 92 5.30 0.80 3.18
C ILE A 92 6.25 1.99 3.10
N GLU A 93 7.47 1.87 3.62
CA GLU A 93 8.50 2.90 3.50
C GLU A 93 8.81 3.20 2.03
N LEU A 94 9.02 2.17 1.20
CA LEU A 94 9.30 2.34 -0.23
C LEU A 94 8.17 3.11 -0.92
N LEU A 95 6.91 2.74 -0.65
CA LEU A 95 5.74 3.45 -1.19
C LEU A 95 5.64 4.90 -0.68
N ALA A 96 6.12 5.19 0.53
CA ALA A 96 6.16 6.54 1.08
C ALA A 96 7.34 7.39 0.55
N PHE A 97 8.45 6.76 0.13
CA PHE A 97 9.63 7.44 -0.41
C PHE A 97 9.52 7.81 -1.89
N VAL A 98 8.85 6.97 -2.70
CA VAL A 98 8.73 7.21 -4.16
C VAL A 98 8.06 8.54 -4.50
N PRO A 99 6.95 8.94 -3.85
CA PRO A 99 6.38 10.27 -4.06
C PRO A 99 7.38 11.39 -3.72
N LYS A 100 8.13 11.26 -2.62
CA LYS A 100 9.10 12.30 -2.19
C LYS A 100 10.23 12.50 -3.20
N ALA A 101 10.80 11.42 -3.72
CA ALA A 101 11.95 11.47 -4.63
C ALA A 101 11.60 12.01 -6.03
N ILE A 102 10.39 11.73 -6.53
CA ILE A 102 9.94 12.18 -7.86
C ILE A 102 9.37 13.61 -7.78
N LEU A 103 8.65 13.93 -6.70
CA LEU A 103 7.97 15.20 -6.57
C LEU A 103 8.90 16.32 -6.08
N SER A 104 9.96 16.02 -5.31
CA SER A 104 10.87 17.05 -4.79
C SER A 104 11.53 17.92 -5.89
N PRO A 105 12.05 17.37 -7.01
CA PRO A 105 12.57 18.18 -8.10
C PRO A 105 11.49 18.97 -8.86
N LEU A 106 10.29 18.42 -9.00
CA LEU A 106 9.15 19.08 -9.65
C LEU A 106 8.69 20.28 -8.82
N ILE A 107 8.68 20.13 -7.50
CA ILE A 107 8.29 21.17 -6.54
C ILE A 107 9.30 22.32 -6.56
N LEU A 108 10.61 22.03 -6.51
CA LEU A 108 11.65 23.06 -6.64
C LEU A 108 11.55 23.82 -7.98
N ALA A 109 11.17 23.13 -9.06
CA ALA A 109 10.95 23.76 -10.35
C ALA A 109 9.70 24.68 -10.36
N ILE A 110 8.63 24.32 -9.64
CA ILE A 110 7.42 25.14 -9.50
C ILE A 110 7.66 26.34 -8.58
N GLU A 111 8.33 26.17 -7.43
CA GLU A 111 8.70 27.27 -6.53
C GLU A 111 9.59 28.29 -7.25
N SER A 112 10.57 27.83 -8.04
CA SER A 112 11.40 28.73 -8.86
C SER A 112 10.62 29.46 -9.96
N ALA A 113 9.48 28.91 -10.40
CA ALA A 113 8.58 29.57 -11.34
C ALA A 113 7.61 30.53 -10.64
N ASP A 114 7.23 30.26 -9.39
CA ASP A 114 6.33 31.08 -8.59
C ASP A 114 6.99 32.32 -8.00
N GLU A 115 8.29 32.29 -7.68
CA GLU A 115 9.05 33.52 -7.36
C GLU A 115 8.97 34.56 -8.50
N ALA A 116 8.71 34.12 -9.73
CA ALA A 116 8.50 35.01 -10.87
C ALA A 116 7.04 35.51 -11.02
N THR A 117 6.05 34.92 -10.33
CA THR A 117 4.61 35.21 -10.51
C THR A 117 3.83 35.61 -9.25
N GLY A 118 4.40 35.46 -8.05
CA GLY A 118 3.85 36.03 -6.80
C GLY A 118 2.53 35.40 -6.32
N ALA A 119 2.35 34.08 -6.49
CA ALA A 119 1.16 33.36 -6.03
C ALA A 119 1.37 32.71 -4.64
N ASP A 120 0.34 32.76 -3.78
CA ASP A 120 0.35 32.18 -2.42
C ASP A 120 0.23 30.65 -2.44
N THR A 121 1.37 29.95 -2.40
CA THR A 121 1.48 28.48 -2.39
C THR A 121 1.70 27.85 -1.00
N GLU A 122 1.88 28.65 0.05
CA GLU A 122 2.22 28.17 1.41
C GLU A 122 1.17 27.18 1.99
N THR A 123 -0.12 27.37 1.69
CA THR A 123 -1.22 26.57 2.27
C THR A 123 -1.31 25.13 1.74
N LEU A 124 -0.88 24.91 0.48
CA LEU A 124 -0.81 23.58 -0.12
C LEU A 124 0.41 22.81 0.39
N TRP A 125 1.51 23.52 0.65
CA TRP A 125 2.75 22.95 1.18
C TRP A 125 2.59 22.42 2.61
N GLU A 126 2.02 23.22 3.52
CA GLU A 126 1.80 22.77 4.90
C GLU A 126 0.86 21.56 4.99
N SER A 127 -0.19 21.55 4.17
CA SER A 127 -1.12 20.43 4.08
C SER A 127 -0.45 19.16 3.54
N PHE A 128 0.49 19.31 2.61
CA PHE A 128 1.23 18.21 2.00
C PHE A 128 2.35 17.66 2.90
N ILE A 129 3.14 18.52 3.55
CA ILE A 129 4.13 18.13 4.56
C ILE A 129 3.46 17.41 5.73
N ARG A 130 2.27 17.85 6.14
CA ARG A 130 1.48 17.15 7.15
C ARG A 130 1.07 15.73 6.73
N ILE A 131 0.80 15.51 5.44
CA ILE A 131 0.47 14.18 4.88
C ILE A 131 1.75 13.32 4.71
N LEU A 132 2.90 13.92 4.43
CA LEU A 132 4.19 13.24 4.28
C LEU A 132 4.93 12.94 5.60
N GLY A 133 4.57 13.65 6.67
CA GLY A 133 5.19 13.58 7.99
C GLY A 133 4.56 12.53 8.91
N THR A 134 3.45 11.92 8.53
CA THR A 134 2.90 10.77 9.27
C THR A 134 3.75 9.53 8.96
N PRO A 135 4.37 8.88 9.95
CA PRO A 135 5.01 7.59 9.73
C PRO A 135 3.93 6.59 9.29
N LEU A 136 3.99 6.17 8.04
CA LEU A 136 3.05 5.22 7.44
C LEU A 136 3.43 3.77 7.76
N ALA A 137 4.71 3.52 8.05
CA ALA A 137 5.27 2.17 8.18
C ALA A 137 4.95 1.56 9.56
N ASP A 138 4.14 0.51 9.53
CA ASP A 138 3.86 -0.33 10.70
C ASP A 138 4.88 -1.48 10.75
N HIS A 139 5.92 -1.29 11.58
CA HIS A 139 7.00 -2.27 11.80
C HIS A 139 6.65 -3.36 12.81
N ARG A 140 5.37 -3.49 13.20
CA ARG A 140 4.97 -4.59 14.09
C ARG A 140 5.02 -5.92 13.35
N LYS A 141 5.56 -6.93 14.04
CA LYS A 141 5.53 -8.33 13.63
C LYS A 141 4.08 -8.80 13.60
N VAL A 142 3.77 -9.71 12.68
CA VAL A 142 2.42 -10.26 12.54
C VAL A 142 2.47 -11.77 12.64
N VAL A 143 1.75 -12.32 13.61
CA VAL A 143 1.45 -13.75 13.71
C VAL A 143 -0.02 -13.94 13.38
N THR A 144 -0.31 -14.85 12.46
CA THR A 144 -1.69 -15.28 12.16
C THR A 144 -1.79 -16.77 12.44
N VAL A 145 -2.72 -17.14 13.31
CA VAL A 145 -3.05 -18.51 13.66
C VAL A 145 -4.44 -18.80 13.13
N THR A 146 -4.60 -19.96 12.49
CA THR A 146 -5.85 -20.34 11.84
C THR A 146 -6.28 -21.72 12.28
N TRP A 147 -7.56 -21.86 12.56
CA TRP A 147 -8.22 -23.12 12.86
C TRP A 147 -9.44 -23.28 11.94
N SER A 148 -9.73 -24.52 11.57
CA SER A 148 -10.87 -24.93 10.76
C SER A 148 -11.58 -26.10 11.43
N GLU A 149 -12.87 -26.24 11.15
CA GLU A 149 -13.70 -27.37 11.61
C GLU A 149 -13.64 -27.57 13.15
N LEU A 150 -13.61 -26.48 13.90
CA LEU A 150 -13.57 -26.52 15.35
C LEU A 150 -14.91 -27.02 15.90
N GLN A 151 -14.86 -27.96 16.85
CA GLN A 151 -16.06 -28.50 17.50
C GLN A 151 -16.77 -27.47 18.40
N ALA A 152 -16.07 -26.41 18.81
CA ALA A 152 -16.63 -25.38 19.66
C ALA A 152 -17.52 -24.40 18.89
N ALA A 153 -18.57 -23.91 19.56
CA ALA A 153 -19.48 -22.94 18.98
C ALA A 153 -18.78 -21.58 18.70
N PRO A 154 -19.16 -20.87 17.63
CA PRO A 154 -18.56 -19.58 17.26
C PRO A 154 -18.61 -18.54 18.40
N SER A 155 -19.74 -18.47 19.10
CA SER A 155 -19.94 -17.59 20.25
C SER A 155 -19.03 -17.97 21.43
N PHE A 156 -18.73 -19.26 21.61
CA PHE A 156 -17.79 -19.71 22.62
C PHE A 156 -16.37 -19.22 22.29
N ILE A 157 -15.90 -19.38 21.05
CA ILE A 157 -14.57 -18.89 20.64
C ILE A 157 -14.44 -17.38 20.86
N GLN A 158 -15.44 -16.60 20.44
CA GLN A 158 -15.44 -15.15 20.64
C GLN A 158 -15.40 -14.76 22.12
N SER A 159 -16.22 -15.43 22.96
CA SER A 159 -16.27 -15.15 24.40
C SER A 159 -15.01 -15.58 25.13
N TYR A 160 -14.41 -16.71 24.76
CA TYR A 160 -13.12 -17.17 25.27
C TYR A 160 -12.05 -16.09 25.09
N TYR A 161 -11.86 -15.62 23.86
CA TYR A 161 -10.85 -14.59 23.57
C TYR A 161 -11.19 -13.26 24.23
N ARG A 162 -12.46 -12.83 24.20
CA ARG A 162 -12.88 -11.60 24.88
C ARG A 162 -12.53 -11.66 26.36
N SER A 163 -12.94 -12.71 27.06
CA SER A 163 -12.69 -12.85 28.49
C SER A 163 -11.19 -12.91 28.81
N ALA A 164 -10.42 -13.68 28.06
CA ALA A 164 -9.00 -13.84 28.33
C ALA A 164 -8.19 -12.56 28.02
N LEU A 165 -8.47 -11.87 26.91
CA LEU A 165 -7.78 -10.64 26.55
C LEU A 165 -8.13 -9.47 27.48
N LEU A 166 -9.41 -9.35 27.89
CA LEU A 166 -9.81 -8.37 28.90
C LEU A 166 -9.11 -8.63 30.25
N GLN A 167 -8.97 -9.90 30.65
CA GLN A 167 -8.24 -10.29 31.87
C GLN A 167 -6.74 -9.98 31.75
N ALA A 168 -6.16 -10.09 30.57
CA ALA A 168 -4.78 -9.70 30.27
C ALA A 168 -4.57 -8.18 30.15
N GLY A 169 -5.63 -7.37 30.27
CA GLY A 169 -5.56 -5.90 30.25
C GLY A 169 -5.63 -5.29 28.85
N TYR A 170 -6.11 -6.02 27.85
CA TYR A 170 -6.45 -5.46 26.54
C TYR A 170 -7.82 -4.78 26.58
N GLU A 171 -8.01 -3.76 25.75
CA GLU A 171 -9.27 -3.05 25.59
C GLU A 171 -9.92 -3.42 24.26
N GLU A 172 -11.22 -3.74 24.27
CA GLU A 172 -12.01 -3.97 23.06
C GLU A 172 -12.28 -2.65 22.34
N THR A 173 -11.93 -2.57 21.06
CA THR A 173 -12.14 -1.37 20.26
C THR A 173 -13.59 -1.24 19.79
N SER A 174 -14.02 -0.01 19.48
CA SER A 174 -15.39 0.30 19.04
C SER A 174 -15.75 -0.27 17.66
N GLU A 175 -14.75 -0.77 16.92
CA GLU A 175 -14.89 -1.35 15.59
C GLU A 175 -15.46 -2.78 15.70
N LYS A 176 -16.77 -2.87 15.95
CA LYS A 176 -17.50 -4.15 16.00
C LYS A 176 -18.06 -4.49 14.62
N GLN A 177 -17.48 -5.49 13.98
CA GLN A 177 -18.16 -6.22 12.91
C GLN A 177 -18.68 -7.53 13.50
N ALA A 178 -19.82 -8.05 13.01
CA ALA A 178 -20.52 -9.19 13.62
C ALA A 178 -19.64 -10.43 13.86
N GLN A 179 -18.59 -10.59 13.07
CA GLN A 179 -17.66 -11.73 13.09
C GLN A 179 -16.21 -11.35 13.44
N HIS A 180 -15.93 -10.06 13.64
CA HIS A 180 -14.57 -9.57 13.91
C HIS A 180 -14.55 -8.69 15.15
N VAL A 181 -13.67 -9.03 16.08
CA VAL A 181 -13.44 -8.25 17.29
C VAL A 181 -11.96 -7.90 17.36
N ARG A 182 -11.68 -6.63 17.66
CA ARG A 182 -10.32 -6.10 17.76
C ARG A 182 -10.05 -5.61 19.17
N PHE A 183 -8.89 -5.99 19.70
CA PHE A 183 -8.39 -5.64 21.01
C PHE A 183 -7.04 -4.95 20.91
N VAL A 184 -6.76 -4.00 21.81
CA VAL A 184 -5.49 -3.27 21.86
C VAL A 184 -5.00 -3.16 23.31
N ASP A 185 -3.71 -3.39 23.55
CA ASP A 185 -3.10 -3.16 24.87
C ASP A 185 -2.49 -1.76 24.99
N LYS A 186 -2.01 -1.43 26.18
CA LYS A 186 -1.28 -0.18 26.46
C LYS A 186 0.07 -0.04 25.73
N HIS A 187 0.62 -1.12 25.19
CA HIS A 187 1.89 -1.18 24.48
C HIS A 187 1.72 -1.11 22.94
N GLY A 188 0.48 -1.01 22.45
CA GLY A 188 0.15 -0.96 21.03
C GLY A 188 0.10 -2.34 20.35
N THR A 189 0.14 -3.44 21.11
CA THR A 189 -0.16 -4.78 20.62
C THR A 189 -1.63 -4.83 20.21
N THR A 190 -1.91 -5.31 19.00
CA THR A 190 -3.28 -5.44 18.49
C THR A 190 -3.61 -6.90 18.25
N VAL A 191 -4.75 -7.36 18.76
CA VAL A 191 -5.25 -8.72 18.56
C VAL A 191 -6.59 -8.64 17.83
N ASN A 192 -6.67 -9.25 16.67
CA ASN A 192 -7.89 -9.38 15.89
C ASN A 192 -8.34 -10.84 15.94
N VAL A 193 -9.58 -11.04 16.35
CA VAL A 193 -10.25 -12.33 16.38
C VAL A 193 -11.34 -12.30 15.32
N ALA A 194 -11.23 -13.18 14.32
CA ALA A 194 -12.26 -13.38 13.31
C ALA A 194 -12.83 -14.78 13.45
N VAL A 195 -14.16 -14.90 13.50
CA VAL A 195 -14.83 -16.20 13.60
C VAL A 195 -15.92 -16.24 12.54
N ASN A 196 -15.85 -17.22 11.66
CA ASN A 196 -16.82 -17.42 10.59
C ASN A 196 -17.50 -18.78 10.75
N ASP A 197 -18.80 -18.79 10.45
CA ASP A 197 -19.66 -19.96 10.52
C ASP A 197 -20.69 -19.95 9.39
N ASN A 198 -21.29 -21.12 9.17
CA ASN A 198 -22.38 -21.34 8.23
C ASN A 198 -23.76 -20.95 8.80
N GLY A 199 -23.82 -20.33 9.99
CA GLY A 199 -25.03 -19.97 10.71
C GLY A 199 -25.73 -21.10 11.46
N ASN A 200 -25.22 -22.34 11.44
CA ASN A 200 -25.75 -23.47 12.20
C ASN A 200 -24.89 -23.74 13.45
N PRO A 201 -25.38 -23.40 14.66
CA PRO A 201 -24.58 -23.53 15.90
C PRO A 201 -24.22 -24.97 16.27
N GLN A 202 -24.89 -25.98 15.71
CA GLN A 202 -24.63 -27.38 16.01
C GLN A 202 -23.45 -27.96 15.23
N ASP A 203 -23.01 -27.28 14.17
CA ASP A 203 -21.94 -27.77 13.30
C ASP A 203 -20.55 -27.32 13.79
N GLY A 204 -20.48 -26.55 14.89
CA GLY A 204 -19.25 -25.98 15.39
C GLY A 204 -18.87 -24.69 14.68
N THR A 205 -17.58 -24.39 14.61
CA THR A 205 -17.03 -23.22 13.93
C THR A 205 -16.26 -23.66 12.70
N ASP A 206 -16.70 -23.22 11.52
CA ASP A 206 -16.04 -23.54 10.26
C ASP A 206 -14.61 -23.00 10.21
N TYR A 207 -14.42 -21.75 10.65
CA TYR A 207 -13.12 -21.11 10.62
C TYR A 207 -12.94 -20.05 11.72
N ALA A 208 -11.77 -20.07 12.37
CA ALA A 208 -11.34 -19.05 13.30
C ALA A 208 -9.93 -18.55 12.95
N ILE A 209 -9.74 -17.23 13.03
CA ILE A 209 -8.45 -16.58 12.81
C ILE A 209 -8.11 -15.73 14.02
N LEU A 210 -6.92 -15.94 14.56
CA LEU A 210 -6.30 -15.05 15.53
C LEU A 210 -5.12 -14.35 14.85
N LYS A 211 -5.22 -13.03 14.68
CA LYS A 211 -4.16 -12.21 14.06
C LYS A 211 -3.62 -11.22 15.07
N ILE A 212 -2.32 -11.31 15.34
CA ILE A 212 -1.63 -10.60 16.41
C ILE A 212 -0.57 -9.70 15.79
N TYR A 213 -0.63 -8.41 16.11
CA TYR A 213 0.36 -7.40 15.73
C TYR A 213 1.10 -6.98 16.99
N TYR A 214 2.40 -7.21 17.07
CA TYR A 214 3.19 -6.95 18.27
C TYR A 214 4.57 -6.38 17.92
N HIS A 215 5.16 -5.65 18.86
CA HIS A 215 6.57 -5.29 18.78
C HIS A 215 7.40 -6.47 19.30
N GLY A 216 8.44 -6.86 18.57
CA GLY A 216 9.40 -7.81 19.09
C GLY A 216 10.20 -7.19 20.23
N ASN A 217 10.51 -7.99 21.25
CA ASN A 217 11.57 -7.64 22.22
C ASN A 217 12.95 -7.67 21.57
#